data_AF-A0A7S1MW28-F1
#
_entry.id   AF-A0A7S1MW28-F1
#
_cell.length_a   1.000
_cell.length_b   1.000
_cell.length_c   1.000
_cell.angle_alpha   90.00
_cell.angle_beta   90.00
_cell.angle_gamma   90.00
#
_symmetry.space_group_name_H-M   'P 1'
#
loop_
_entity.id
_entity.type
_entity.pdbx_description
1 polymer ?
#
loop_
_entity_poly.entity_id
_entity_poly.type
_entity_poly.pdbx_seq_one_letter_code
_entity_poly.pdbx_strand_id
1 'polypeptide(L)'
;DPEKLSDAIDCAPRGERFDWLLSVNINGEILSPLMWAIRDGKFALAEYVIDHLLEIRADRHAYYYGREKLFEKHPEVVTVLCSDCPALMDTLMDGLMWHSHSVNQGF
;
A
#
# COMPACT_ATOMS: atom_id res chain seq x y z
N ASP A 1 -11.11 -12.79 0.05
CA ASP A 1 -12.11 -12.39 1.05
C ASP A 1 -11.45 -11.30 1.90
N PRO A 2 -11.95 -10.05 1.84
CA PRO A 2 -11.32 -8.92 2.55
C PRO A 2 -11.14 -9.18 4.04
N GLU A 3 -12.13 -9.77 4.71
CA GLU A 3 -12.09 -10.08 6.15
C GLU A 3 -10.98 -11.07 6.49
N LYS A 4 -10.75 -12.08 5.64
CA LYS A 4 -9.66 -13.04 5.86
C LYS A 4 -8.29 -12.43 5.63
N LEU A 5 -8.17 -11.45 4.74
CA LEU A 5 -6.91 -10.75 4.53
C LEU A 5 -6.64 -9.78 5.69
N SER A 6 -7.65 -9.06 6.20
CA SER A 6 -7.48 -8.21 7.38
C SER A 6 -7.03 -9.02 8.59
N ASP A 7 -7.67 -10.15 8.86
CA ASP A 7 -7.28 -11.05 9.95
C ASP A 7 -5.83 -11.54 9.81
N ALA A 8 -5.41 -11.88 8.59
CA ALA A 8 -4.05 -12.34 8.31
C ALA A 8 -3.00 -11.22 8.53
N ILE A 9 -3.31 -9.99 8.10
CA ILE A 9 -2.43 -8.83 8.29
C ILE A 9 -2.33 -8.45 9.77
N ASP A 10 -3.42 -8.55 10.52
CA ASP A 10 -3.41 -8.25 11.94
C ASP A 10 -2.55 -9.23 12.74
N CYS A 11 -2.52 -10.49 12.32
CA CYS A 11 -1.62 -11.50 12.88
C CYS A 11 -0.14 -11.29 12.51
N ALA A 12 0.17 -10.57 11.44
CA ALA A 12 1.53 -10.40 10.96
C ALA A 12 2.34 -9.40 11.82
N PRO A 13 3.64 -9.66 12.09
CA PRO A 13 4.52 -8.72 12.76
C PRO A 13 4.55 -7.36 12.04
N ARG A 14 4.50 -6.25 12.79
CA ARG A 14 4.37 -4.90 12.22
C ARG A 14 5.41 -4.59 11.14
N GLY A 15 6.66 -5.00 11.33
CA GLY A 15 7.75 -4.77 10.37
C GLY A 15 7.69 -5.64 9.10
N GLU A 16 6.92 -6.72 9.12
CA GLU A 16 6.80 -7.68 8.01
C GLU A 16 5.48 -7.52 7.22
N ARG A 17 4.50 -6.80 7.77
CA ARG A 17 3.20 -6.56 7.13
C ARG A 17 3.32 -6.05 5.70
N PHE A 18 4.29 -5.18 5.43
CA PHE A 18 4.53 -4.67 4.08
C PHE A 18 4.95 -5.76 3.10
N ASP A 19 5.78 -6.71 3.54
CA ASP A 19 6.22 -7.82 2.69
C ASP A 19 5.05 -8.75 2.37
N TRP A 20 4.19 -8.99 3.37
CA TRP A 20 2.96 -9.78 3.19
C TRP A 20 1.94 -9.11 2.28
N LEU A 21 1.94 -7.78 2.17
CA LEU A 21 1.00 -7.03 1.33
C LEU A 21 1.51 -6.83 -0.11
N LEU A 22 2.82 -6.88 -0.31
CA LEU A 22 3.45 -6.55 -1.60
C LEU A 22 4.07 -7.76 -2.31
N SER A 23 4.43 -8.83 -1.58
CA SER A 23 5.14 -10.00 -2.13
C SER A 23 5.00 -11.23 -1.22
N VAL A 24 3.99 -12.07 -1.47
CA VAL A 24 3.80 -13.37 -0.81
C VAL A 24 4.26 -14.49 -1.74
N ASN A 25 5.07 -15.42 -1.22
CA ASN A 25 5.42 -16.64 -1.95
C ASN A 25 4.36 -17.72 -1.69
N ILE A 26 3.68 -18.16 -2.75
CA ILE A 26 2.73 -19.26 -2.71
C ILE A 26 3.23 -20.32 -3.69
N ASN A 27 3.70 -21.45 -3.15
CA ASN A 27 4.16 -22.60 -3.95
C ASN A 27 5.23 -22.27 -5.02
N GLY A 28 6.10 -21.29 -4.76
CA GLY A 28 7.17 -20.88 -5.68
C GLY A 28 6.81 -19.70 -6.57
N GLU A 29 5.56 -19.24 -6.57
CA GLU A 29 5.13 -18.03 -7.28
C GLU A 29 5.05 -16.84 -6.32
N ILE A 30 5.52 -15.68 -6.77
CA ILE A 30 5.42 -14.43 -6.02
C ILE A 30 4.14 -13.72 -6.45
N LEU A 31 3.19 -13.60 -5.52
CA LEU A 31 1.96 -12.84 -5.69
C LEU A 31 2.04 -11.53 -4.92
N SER A 32 1.59 -10.44 -5.53
CA SER A 32 1.32 -9.18 -4.83
C SER A 32 -0.18 -9.09 -4.51
N PRO A 33 -0.59 -9.20 -3.23
CA PRO A 33 -1.99 -9.01 -2.85
C PRO A 33 -2.58 -7.68 -3.31
N LEU A 34 -1.80 -6.59 -3.26
CA LEU A 34 -2.23 -5.29 -3.78
C LEU A 34 -2.54 -5.36 -5.28
N MET A 35 -1.60 -5.82 -6.10
CA MET A 35 -1.79 -5.84 -7.56
C MET A 35 -2.86 -6.84 -7.99
N TRP A 36 -2.98 -7.96 -7.28
CA TRP A 36 -4.06 -8.90 -7.49
C TRP A 36 -5.43 -8.26 -7.18
N ALA A 37 -5.55 -7.54 -6.07
CA ALA A 37 -6.79 -6.88 -5.70
C ALA A 37 -7.21 -5.82 -6.73
N ILE A 38 -6.26 -5.04 -7.26
CA ILE A 38 -6.54 -4.05 -8.31
C ILE A 38 -7.00 -4.74 -9.61
N ARG A 39 -6.22 -5.71 -10.11
CA ARG A 39 -6.50 -6.40 -11.39
C ARG A 39 -7.81 -7.18 -11.38
N ASP A 40 -8.20 -7.73 -10.24
CA ASP A 40 -9.42 -8.51 -10.08
C ASP A 40 -10.64 -7.65 -9.66
N GLY A 41 -10.50 -6.32 -9.66
CA GLY A 41 -11.58 -5.38 -9.35
C GLY A 41 -12.00 -5.33 -7.88
N LYS A 42 -11.17 -5.84 -6.97
CA LYS A 42 -11.43 -5.89 -5.51
C LYS A 42 -11.03 -4.56 -4.85
N PHE A 43 -11.66 -3.47 -5.26
CA PHE A 43 -11.21 -2.12 -4.90
C PHE A 43 -11.26 -1.83 -3.40
N ALA A 44 -12.28 -2.27 -2.66
CA ALA A 44 -12.32 -2.11 -1.20
C ALA A 44 -11.14 -2.81 -0.50
N LEU A 45 -10.67 -3.93 -1.05
CA LEU A 45 -9.49 -4.62 -0.55
C LEU A 45 -8.21 -3.88 -0.92
N ALA A 46 -8.12 -3.38 -2.15
CA ALA A 46 -6.98 -2.58 -2.59
C ALA A 46 -6.85 -1.29 -1.77
N GLU A 47 -7.96 -0.59 -1.51
CA GLU A 47 -8.05 0.57 -0.62
C GLU A 47 -7.51 0.25 0.77
N TYR A 48 -8.05 -0.80 1.42
CA TYR A 48 -7.59 -1.25 2.73
C TYR A 48 -6.09 -1.56 2.77
N VAL A 49 -5.56 -2.17 1.70
CA VAL A 49 -4.13 -2.47 1.59
C VAL A 49 -3.29 -1.20 1.44
N ILE A 50 -3.73 -0.23 0.61
CA ILE A 50 -3.05 1.06 0.42
C ILE A 50 -3.01 1.83 1.75
N ASP A 51 -4.14 1.93 2.45
CA ASP A 51 -4.22 2.56 3.76
C ASP A 51 -3.26 1.90 4.75
N HIS A 52 -3.26 0.56 4.84
CA HIS A 52 -2.38 -0.16 5.75
C HIS A 52 -0.89 -0.02 5.40
N LEU A 53 -0.54 0.13 4.12
CA LEU A 53 0.83 0.34 3.68
C LEU A 53 1.32 1.74 4.03
N LEU A 54 0.46 2.75 3.86
CA LEU A 54 0.82 4.14 4.01
C LEU A 54 0.52 4.72 5.40
N GLU A 55 -0.16 3.97 6.27
CA GLU A 55 -0.33 4.35 7.67
C GLU A 55 1.03 4.42 8.37
N ILE A 56 1.39 5.63 8.84
CA ILE A 56 2.58 5.84 9.65
C ILE A 56 2.34 5.22 11.03
N ARG A 57 3.03 4.12 11.30
CA ARG A 57 3.01 3.46 12.62
C ARG A 57 4.36 3.57 13.27
N ALA A 58 4.38 3.59 14.60
CA ALA A 58 5.62 3.59 15.37
C ALA A 58 5.52 2.60 16.53
N ASP A 59 6.66 2.07 16.92
CA ASP A 59 6.84 1.45 18.24
C ASP A 59 8.14 1.95 18.89
N ARG A 60 8.54 1.33 20.00
CA ARG A 60 9.74 1.72 20.76
C ARG A 60 11.04 1.53 19.98
N HIS A 61 11.02 0.78 18.88
CA HIS A 61 12.19 0.35 18.13
C HIS A 61 12.24 0.96 16.73
N ALA A 62 11.11 1.22 16.07
CA ALA A 62 11.10 1.75 14.71
C ALA A 62 9.82 2.52 14.30
N TYR A 63 9.93 3.24 13.19
CA TYR A 63 8.81 3.75 12.40
C TYR A 63 8.56 2.83 11.21
N TYR A 64 7.29 2.58 10.92
CA TYR A 64 6.83 1.74 9.83
C TYR A 64 6.01 2.61 8.89
N TYR A 65 6.52 2.76 7.68
CA TYR A 65 5.85 3.47 6.60
C TYR A 65 6.24 2.81 5.28
N GLY A 66 5.26 2.17 4.62
CA GLY A 66 5.48 1.27 3.51
C GLY A 66 5.76 1.96 2.17
N ARG A 67 5.83 3.29 2.12
CA ARG A 67 6.04 4.07 0.89
C ARG A 67 7.22 3.57 0.07
N GLU A 68 8.41 3.45 0.67
CA GLU A 68 9.62 3.06 -0.08
C GLU A 68 9.45 1.67 -0.69
N LYS A 69 8.97 0.71 0.11
CA LYS A 69 8.70 -0.66 -0.35
C LYS A 69 7.63 -0.71 -1.43
N LEU A 70 6.58 0.10 -1.34
CA LEU A 70 5.51 0.18 -2.33
C LEU A 70 6.08 0.57 -3.70
N PHE A 71 6.83 1.67 -3.77
CA PHE A 71 7.37 2.15 -5.05
C PHE A 71 8.58 1.34 -5.54
N GLU A 72 9.31 0.67 -4.66
CA GLU A 72 10.37 -0.28 -5.05
C GLU A 72 9.77 -1.53 -5.70
N LYS A 73 8.71 -2.09 -5.11
CA LYS A 73 8.07 -3.32 -5.60
C LYS A 73 7.14 -3.09 -6.77
N HIS A 74 6.44 -1.95 -6.77
CA HIS A 74 5.39 -1.62 -7.74
C HIS A 74 5.56 -0.17 -8.23
N PRO A 75 6.65 0.15 -8.95
CA PRO A 75 6.87 1.49 -9.51
C PRO A 75 5.75 1.94 -10.47
N GLU A 76 5.01 0.99 -11.04
CA GLU A 76 3.89 1.19 -11.94
C GLU A 76 2.56 1.49 -11.24
N VAL A 77 2.51 1.44 -9.89
CA VAL A 77 1.25 1.52 -9.13
C VAL A 77 0.41 2.74 -9.49
N VAL A 78 1.03 3.91 -9.71
CA VAL A 78 0.33 5.14 -10.09
C VAL A 78 -0.35 4.97 -11.45
N THR A 79 0.37 4.44 -12.44
CA THR A 79 -0.16 4.20 -13.79
C THR A 79 -1.31 3.20 -13.75
N VAL A 80 -1.16 2.12 -12.97
CA VAL A 80 -2.17 1.08 -12.79
C VAL A 80 -3.43 1.65 -12.13
N LEU A 81 -3.30 2.46 -11.08
CA LEU A 81 -4.46 3.11 -10.47
C LEU A 81 -5.14 4.08 -11.44
N CYS A 82 -4.38 4.88 -12.19
CA CYS A 82 -4.93 5.78 -13.21
C CYS A 82 -5.70 5.06 -14.32
N SER A 83 -5.32 3.82 -14.68
CA SER A 83 -6.00 3.06 -15.74
C SER A 83 -7.15 2.19 -15.21
N ASP A 84 -6.92 1.50 -14.10
CA ASP A 84 -7.78 0.38 -13.67
C ASP A 84 -8.74 0.83 -12.55
N CYS A 85 -8.33 1.78 -11.71
CA CYS A 85 -9.17 2.29 -10.62
C CYS A 85 -8.78 3.70 -10.16
N PRO A 86 -9.15 4.76 -10.92
CA PRO A 86 -8.76 6.13 -10.60
C PRO A 86 -9.23 6.62 -9.23
N ALA A 87 -10.32 6.06 -8.70
CA ALA A 87 -10.86 6.44 -7.39
C ALA A 87 -9.90 6.14 -6.23
N LEU A 88 -9.05 5.12 -6.36
CA LEU A 88 -8.04 4.80 -5.33
C LEU A 88 -6.83 5.73 -5.37
N MET A 89 -6.77 6.64 -6.34
CA MET A 89 -5.73 7.67 -6.37
C MET A 89 -5.83 8.57 -5.14
N ASP A 90 -7.04 8.89 -4.69
CA ASP A 90 -7.26 9.73 -3.50
C ASP A 90 -6.67 9.04 -2.26
N THR A 91 -6.99 7.76 -2.06
CA THR A 91 -6.42 6.93 -0.98
C THR A 91 -4.88 6.90 -1.03
N LEU A 92 -4.30 6.71 -2.23
CA LEU A 92 -2.85 6.72 -2.39
C LEU A 92 -2.27 8.09 -2.04
N MET A 93 -2.88 9.17 -2.52
CA MET A 93 -2.37 10.53 -2.32
C MET A 93 -2.50 11.00 -0.88
N ASP A 94 -3.58 10.66 -0.18
CA ASP A 94 -3.79 11.00 1.22
C ASP A 94 -2.80 10.30 2.15
N GLY A 95 -2.40 9.06 1.83
CA GLY A 95 -1.39 8.32 2.58
C GLY A 95 0.05 8.81 2.36
N LEU A 96 0.31 9.64 1.34
CA LEU A 96 1.65 10.13 1.02
C LEU A 96 1.96 11.48 1.68
N MET A 97 3.20 11.63 2.18
CA MET A 97 3.70 12.93 2.61
C MET A 97 4.15 13.77 1.41
N TRP A 98 3.54 14.95 1.26
CA TRP A 98 3.84 15.90 0.19
C TRP A 98 4.85 16.94 0.64
N HIS A 99 5.90 17.14 -0.15
CA HIS A 99 6.86 18.22 0.03
C HIS A 99 6.86 19.13 -1.19
N SER A 100 6.72 20.44 -0.99
CA SER A 100 6.98 21.41 -2.05
C SER A 100 8.40 21.94 -1.93
N HIS A 101 9.15 21.97 -3.04
CA HIS A 101 10.44 22.64 -3.11
C HIS A 101 10.30 24.16 -3.31
N SER A 102 9.13 24.60 -3.79
CA SER A 102 8.83 26.00 -4.09
C SER A 102 7.67 26.50 -3.23
N VAL A 103 7.89 27.61 -2.53
CA VAL A 103 6.83 28.33 -1.81
C VAL A 103 6.52 29.58 -2.62
N ASN A 104 5.35 29.63 -3.25
CA ASN A 104 4.84 30.83 -3.91
C ASN A 104 3.60 31.31 -3.16
N GLN A 105 3.68 32.49 -2.55
CA GLN A 105 2.61 33.09 -1.73
C GLN A 105 2.06 32.13 -0.67
N GLY A 106 2.95 31.58 0.16
CA GLY A 106 2.63 30.51 1.10
C GLY A 106 1.62 30.85 2.18
N PHE A 107 1.57 29.96 3.18
CA PHE A 107 1.69 30.39 4.57
C PHE A 107 3.16 30.24 5.00
#